data_AF-A0A812XEF4-F1
#
_entry.id   AF-A0A812XEF4-F1
#
_cell.length_a   1.000
_cell.length_b   1.000
_cell.length_c   1.000
_cell.angle_alpha   90.00
_cell.angle_beta   90.00
_cell.angle_gamma   90.00
#
_symmetry.space_group_name_H-M   'P 1'
#
loop_
_entity.id
_entity.type
_entity.pdbx_description
1 polymer ?
#
loop_
_entity_poly.entity_id
_entity_poly.type
_entity_poly.pdbx_seq_one_letter_code
_entity_poly.pdbx_strand_id
1 'polypeptide(L)'
;MLACVGYIVPEYFRWPGFLSPEKGLKFADMPHGIAAVSKVPLEGWLQIVLFVGHYEGYFWRQDPKRAPGDYEGYGFLGVGKNFIVNVDPIEFQDAEVKKTKLSAEIANGRLAAGLHLSEVMRCVESSLRR
;
A
#
# COMPACT_ATOMS: atom_id res chain seq x y z
N MET A 1 -4.16 2.86 -4.55
CA MET A 1 -4.43 1.49 -5.06
C MET A 1 -4.31 0.45 -3.94
N LEU A 2 -3.13 0.27 -3.33
CA LEU A 2 -2.92 -0.72 -2.27
C LEU A 2 -3.85 -0.53 -1.06
N ALA A 3 -4.14 0.71 -0.66
CA ALA A 3 -5.10 0.98 0.43
C ALA A 3 -6.52 0.45 0.17
N CYS A 4 -6.99 0.47 -1.09
CA CYS A 4 -8.31 -0.07 -1.44
C CYS A 4 -8.32 -1.60 -1.30
N VAL A 5 -7.29 -2.26 -1.84
CA VAL A 5 -7.15 -3.73 -1.71
C VAL A 5 -7.00 -4.11 -0.24
N GLY A 6 -6.19 -3.38 0.52
CA GLY A 6 -5.99 -3.58 1.96
C GLY A 6 -7.22 -3.30 2.81
N TYR A 7 -8.21 -2.55 2.33
CA TYR A 7 -9.50 -2.38 2.98
C TYR A 7 -10.47 -3.53 2.66
N ILE A 8 -10.46 -4.01 1.41
CA ILE A 8 -11.35 -5.08 0.93
C ILE A 8 -10.91 -6.46 1.44
N VAL A 9 -9.61 -6.78 1.39
CA VAL A 9 -9.10 -8.13 1.71
C VAL A 9 -9.43 -8.57 3.15
N PRO A 10 -9.26 -7.73 4.18
CA PRO A 10 -9.58 -8.12 5.56
C PRO A 10 -11.05 -8.46 5.80
N GLU A 11 -11.96 -8.00 4.94
CA GLU A 11 -13.40 -8.33 4.95
C GLU A 11 -13.63 -9.82 4.66
N TYR A 12 -12.87 -10.36 3.70
CA TYR A 12 -13.04 -11.72 3.22
C TYR A 12 -12.09 -12.71 3.89
N PHE A 13 -10.90 -12.25 4.28
CA PHE A 13 -9.87 -13.12 4.82
C PHE A 13 -9.10 -12.47 5.97
N ARG A 14 -8.99 -13.20 7.08
CA ARG A 14 -8.14 -12.84 8.21
C ARG A 14 -7.14 -13.96 8.48
N TRP A 15 -5.90 -13.58 8.73
CA TRP A 15 -4.83 -14.54 9.02
C TRP A 15 -5.10 -15.25 10.35
N PRO A 16 -5.01 -16.60 10.41
CA PRO A 16 -5.10 -17.31 11.68
C PRO A 16 -3.82 -17.07 12.48
N GLY A 17 -3.92 -16.43 13.65
CA GLY A 17 -2.77 -16.19 14.53
C GLY A 17 -2.91 -14.98 15.45
N PHE A 18 -1.79 -14.65 16.11
CA PHE A 18 -1.68 -13.50 17.00
C PHE A 18 -0.94 -12.35 16.32
N LEU A 19 -1.52 -11.15 16.37
CA LEU A 19 -0.89 -9.90 15.98
C LEU A 19 0.20 -9.50 16.98
N SER A 20 -0.04 -9.74 18.26
CA SER A 20 0.96 -9.56 19.32
C SER A 20 0.78 -10.68 20.35
N PRO A 21 1.69 -11.66 20.41
CA PRO A 21 1.60 -12.76 21.37
C PRO A 21 1.73 -12.27 22.82
N GLU A 22 2.50 -11.20 23.07
CA GLU A 22 2.64 -10.60 24.41
C GLU A 22 1.36 -9.91 24.89
N LYS A 23 0.59 -9.29 23.97
CA LYS A 23 -0.68 -8.61 24.30
C LYS A 23 -1.90 -9.50 24.07
N GLY A 24 -1.71 -10.77 23.68
CA GLY A 24 -2.78 -11.72 23.39
C GLY A 24 -3.72 -11.31 22.24
N LEU A 25 -3.34 -10.32 21.43
CA LEU A 25 -4.17 -9.75 20.37
C LEU A 25 -4.18 -10.67 19.16
N LYS A 26 -5.35 -11.17 18.75
CA LYS A 26 -5.49 -11.96 17.52
C LYS A 26 -5.81 -11.05 16.33
N PHE A 27 -5.42 -11.49 15.13
CA PHE A 27 -5.88 -10.85 13.89
C PHE A 27 -7.40 -10.91 13.74
N ALA A 28 -8.05 -11.90 14.35
CA ALA A 28 -9.51 -12.02 14.43
C ALA A 28 -10.18 -10.94 15.31
N ASP A 29 -9.44 -10.26 16.18
CA ASP A 29 -10.01 -9.22 17.06
C ASP A 29 -9.87 -7.81 16.47
N MET A 30 -9.29 -7.70 15.27
CA MET A 30 -9.13 -6.42 14.58
C MET A 30 -10.47 -5.97 13.97
N PRO A 31 -10.96 -4.77 14.31
CA PRO A 31 -12.14 -4.20 13.67
C PRO A 31 -11.80 -3.76 12.25
N HIS A 32 -12.82 -3.64 11.38
CA HIS A 32 -12.63 -3.14 10.02
C HIS A 32 -12.54 -1.61 9.99
N GLY A 33 -11.88 -1.11 8.95
CA GLY A 33 -11.78 0.31 8.66
C GLY A 33 -10.92 1.11 9.65
N ILE A 34 -11.29 2.37 9.87
CA ILE A 34 -10.45 3.35 10.60
C ILE A 34 -10.24 2.93 12.06
N ALA A 35 -11.17 2.16 12.64
CA ALA A 35 -11.05 1.65 14.01
C ALA A 35 -9.88 0.65 14.18
N ALA A 36 -9.41 0.02 13.10
CA ALA A 36 -8.26 -0.89 13.13
C ALA A 36 -6.97 -0.14 13.51
N VAL A 37 -6.83 1.09 13.04
CA VAL A 37 -5.63 1.92 13.23
C VAL A 37 -5.33 2.13 14.71
N SER A 38 -6.37 2.36 15.52
CA SER A 38 -6.27 2.59 16.96
C SER A 38 -6.04 1.32 17.80
N LYS A 39 -6.19 0.12 17.21
CA LYS A 39 -6.01 -1.16 17.91
C LYS A 39 -4.63 -1.77 17.70
N VAL A 40 -3.91 -1.31 16.68
CA VAL A 40 -2.54 -1.74 16.41
C VAL A 40 -1.59 -1.11 17.45
N PRO A 41 -0.72 -1.89 18.11
CA PRO A 41 0.22 -1.36 19.10
C PRO A 41 1.24 -0.42 18.46
N LEU A 42 1.73 0.55 19.24
CA LEU A 42 2.71 1.55 18.80
C LEU A 42 4.00 0.92 18.25
N GLU A 43 4.45 -0.20 18.83
CA GLU A 43 5.64 -0.92 18.37
C GLU A 43 5.50 -1.40 16.92
N GLY A 44 4.31 -1.85 16.52
CA GLY A 44 4.03 -2.26 15.14
C GLY A 44 4.04 -1.07 14.18
N TRP A 45 3.47 0.07 14.60
CA TRP A 45 3.53 1.30 13.81
C TRP A 45 4.97 1.79 13.62
N LEU A 46 5.80 1.72 14.65
CA LEU A 46 7.20 2.11 14.57
C LEU A 46 7.98 1.25 13.56
N GLN A 47 7.75 -0.07 13.54
CA GLN A 47 8.35 -0.96 12.54
C GLN A 47 7.92 -0.59 11.12
N ILE A 48 6.63 -0.31 10.91
CA ILE A 48 6.10 0.07 9.59
C ILE A 48 6.70 1.41 9.13
N VAL A 49 6.70 2.43 9.99
CA VAL A 49 7.21 3.77 9.64
C VAL A 49 8.71 3.73 9.36
N LEU A 50 9.50 3.01 10.15
CA LEU A 50 10.93 2.86 9.89
C LEU A 50 11.20 2.11 8.59
N PHE A 51 10.45 1.05 8.30
CA PHE A 51 10.59 0.29 7.06
C PHE A 51 10.23 1.12 5.83
N VAL A 52 9.09 1.80 5.86
CA VAL A 52 8.63 2.68 4.77
C VAL A 52 9.60 3.86 4.60
N GLY A 53 10.04 4.48 5.70
CA GLY A 53 11.00 5.58 5.66
C GLY A 53 12.36 5.17 5.10
N HIS A 54 12.83 3.96 5.38
CA HIS A 54 14.06 3.44 4.78
C HIS A 54 13.89 3.21 3.26
N TYR A 55 12.73 2.70 2.84
CA TYR A 55 12.40 2.52 1.43
C TYR A 55 12.32 3.86 0.67
N GLU A 56 11.63 4.85 1.22
CA GLU A 56 11.51 6.17 0.61
C GLU A 56 12.85 6.93 0.60
N GLY A 57 13.63 6.82 1.66
CA GLY A 57 14.89 7.55 1.79
C GLY A 57 16.06 6.99 0.96
N TYR A 58 16.14 5.67 0.80
CA TYR A 58 17.29 5.00 0.18
C TYR A 58 16.97 4.37 -1.18
N PHE A 59 15.81 3.74 -1.30
CA PHE A 59 15.48 2.85 -2.42
C PHE A 59 14.64 3.53 -3.51
N TRP A 60 13.71 4.40 -3.11
CA TRP A 60 12.82 5.15 -4.00
C TRP A 60 13.20 6.62 -4.03
N ARG A 61 14.49 6.89 -4.19
CA ARG A 61 14.96 8.24 -4.41
C ARG A 61 14.67 8.65 -5.85
N GLN A 62 13.86 9.69 -6.03
CA GLN A 62 13.57 10.25 -7.34
C GLN A 62 14.82 10.94 -7.88
N ASP A 63 15.28 10.51 -9.06
CA ASP A 63 16.27 11.27 -9.81
C ASP A 63 15.58 12.36 -10.64
N PRO A 64 16.00 13.64 -10.56
CA PRO A 64 15.37 14.73 -11.31
C PRO A 64 15.42 14.58 -12.84
N LYS A 65 16.24 13.64 -13.33
CA LYS A 65 16.45 13.37 -14.76
C LYS A 65 15.49 12.32 -15.33
N ARG A 66 14.77 11.58 -14.48
CA ARG A 66 13.82 10.53 -14.89
C ARG A 66 12.39 11.05 -14.76
N ALA A 67 11.46 10.39 -15.46
CA ALA A 67 10.05 10.74 -15.35
C ALA A 67 9.55 10.48 -13.91
N PRO A 68 8.62 11.29 -13.38
CA PRO A 68 8.09 11.09 -12.03
C PRO A 68 7.53 9.68 -11.84
N GLY A 69 8.05 8.96 -10.86
CA GLY A 69 7.65 7.57 -10.56
C GLY A 69 8.48 6.48 -11.26
N ASP A 70 9.49 6.85 -12.06
CA ASP A 70 10.45 5.93 -12.69
C ASP A 70 11.74 5.87 -11.85
N TYR A 71 11.83 4.88 -10.95
CA TYR A 71 12.96 4.69 -10.04
C TYR A 71 14.05 3.82 -10.67
N GLU A 72 15.32 4.14 -10.42
CA GLU A 72 16.43 3.32 -10.89
C GLU A 72 16.40 1.91 -10.28
N GLY A 73 16.30 0.89 -11.14
CA GLY A 73 16.23 -0.52 -10.73
C GLY A 73 14.81 -1.08 -10.54
N TYR A 74 13.76 -0.28 -10.78
CA TYR A 74 12.36 -0.70 -10.67
C TYR A 74 11.61 -0.54 -11.99
N GLY A 75 10.91 -1.61 -12.41
CA GLY A 75 10.11 -1.66 -13.63
C GLY A 75 8.61 -1.42 -13.38
N PHE A 76 7.77 -2.04 -14.21
CA PHE A 76 6.30 -1.95 -14.12
C PHE A 76 5.76 -2.13 -12.68
N LEU A 77 4.81 -1.28 -12.26
CA LEU A 77 4.28 -1.20 -10.88
C LEU A 77 5.31 -0.96 -9.76
N GLY A 78 6.54 -0.52 -10.08
CA GLY A 78 7.62 -0.38 -9.10
C GLY A 78 8.18 -1.73 -8.64
N VAL A 79 8.05 -2.78 -9.45
CA VAL A 79 8.64 -4.10 -9.20
C VAL A 79 10.06 -4.08 -9.75
N GLY A 80 11.03 -4.20 -8.85
CA GLY A 80 12.45 -4.09 -9.15
C GLY A 80 13.27 -5.08 -8.36
N LYS A 81 14.56 -5.11 -8.68
CA LYS A 81 15.51 -5.99 -8.02
C LYS A 81 15.95 -5.40 -6.70
N ASN A 82 15.37 -5.91 -5.61
CA ASN A 82 15.67 -5.51 -4.24
C ASN A 82 16.10 -6.70 -3.39
N PHE A 83 16.55 -6.40 -2.17
CA PHE A 83 16.88 -7.41 -1.17
C PHE A 83 15.70 -8.34 -0.81
N ILE A 84 14.45 -7.87 -0.95
CA ILE A 84 13.23 -8.63 -0.61
C ILE A 84 12.56 -9.26 -1.84
N VAL A 85 12.59 -8.58 -2.98
CA VAL A 85 11.97 -9.03 -4.23
C VAL A 85 13.06 -9.09 -5.30
N ASN A 86 13.49 -10.30 -5.65
CA ASN A 86 14.54 -10.51 -6.66
C ASN A 86 13.88 -10.91 -7.99
N VAL A 87 13.10 -9.98 -8.55
CA VAL A 87 12.45 -10.15 -9.85
C VAL A 87 13.10 -9.18 -10.81
N ASP A 88 13.57 -9.68 -11.95
CA ASP A 88 14.13 -8.82 -12.99
C ASP A 88 13.07 -7.78 -13.40
N PRO A 89 13.42 -6.48 -13.44
CA PRO A 89 12.47 -5.43 -13.75
C PRO A 89 11.86 -5.70 -15.13
N ILE A 90 10.53 -5.80 -15.17
CA ILE A 90 9.79 -5.98 -16.42
C ILE A 90 9.79 -4.63 -17.13
N GLU A 91 10.80 -4.42 -17.97
CA GLU A 91 10.87 -3.29 -18.89
C GLU A 91 10.18 -3.67 -20.19
N PHE A 92 9.06 -3.01 -20.50
CA PHE A 92 8.44 -3.14 -21.81
C PHE A 92 9.31 -2.38 -22.83
N GLN A 93 9.95 -3.10 -23.76
CA GLN A 93 10.74 -2.46 -24.83
C GLN A 93 9.87 -1.65 -25.80
N ASP A 94 8.58 -1.99 -25.92
CA ASP A 94 7.62 -1.27 -26.76
C ASP A 94 7.07 -0.03 -26.05
N ALA A 95 7.42 1.15 -26.60
CA ALA A 95 6.98 2.44 -26.07
C ALA A 95 5.45 2.62 -26.04
N GLU A 96 4.73 1.98 -26.97
CA GLU A 96 3.27 2.05 -27.07
C GLU A 96 2.56 1.22 -25.98
N VAL A 97 3.11 0.04 -25.67
CA VAL A 97 2.62 -0.81 -24.58
C VAL A 97 2.88 -0.14 -23.23
N LYS A 98 4.08 0.44 -23.03
CA LYS A 98 4.41 1.18 -21.79
C LYS A 98 3.45 2.35 -21.57
N LYS A 99 3.15 3.15 -22.61
CA LYS A 99 2.18 4.27 -22.52
C LYS A 99 0.78 3.81 -22.16
N THR A 100 0.31 2.73 -22.78
CA THR A 100 -1.03 2.19 -22.52
C THR A 100 -1.16 1.66 -21.08
N LYS A 101 -0.15 0.91 -20.61
CA LYS A 101 -0.12 0.37 -19.25
C LYS A 101 0.02 1.46 -18.19
N LEU A 102 0.85 2.47 -18.44
CA LEU A 102 0.99 3.64 -17.55
C LEU A 102 -0.32 4.45 -17.48
N SER A 103 -1.00 4.64 -18.62
CA SER A 103 -2.31 5.31 -18.65
C SER A 103 -3.35 4.53 -17.85
N ALA A 104 -3.32 3.19 -17.94
CA ALA A 104 -4.17 2.32 -17.13
C ALA A 104 -3.83 2.40 -15.62
N GLU A 105 -2.55 2.42 -15.24
CA GLU A 105 -2.12 2.62 -13.85
C GLU A 105 -2.60 3.96 -13.28
N ILE A 106 -2.47 5.05 -14.04
CA ILE A 106 -2.94 6.38 -13.61
C ILE A 106 -4.46 6.42 -13.49
N ALA A 107 -5.19 5.86 -14.45
CA ALA A 107 -6.65 5.80 -14.40
C ALA A 107 -7.14 4.99 -13.18
N ASN A 108 -6.54 3.83 -12.92
CA ASN A 108 -6.83 3.00 -11.74
C ASN A 108 -6.41 3.70 -10.44
N GLY A 109 -5.30 4.42 -10.45
CA GLY A 109 -4.83 5.24 -9.32
C GLY A 109 -5.83 6.33 -8.94
N ARG A 110 -6.35 7.06 -9.94
CA ARG A 110 -7.38 8.10 -9.76
C ARG A 110 -8.69 7.51 -9.22
N LEU A 111 -9.13 6.38 -9.78
CA LEU A 111 -10.33 5.68 -9.32
C LEU A 111 -10.17 5.20 -7.87
N ALA A 112 -9.02 4.60 -7.54
CA ALA A 112 -8.73 4.14 -6.18
C ALA A 112 -8.69 5.29 -5.16
N ALA A 113 -8.15 6.45 -5.54
CA ALA A 113 -8.14 7.63 -4.66
C ALA A 113 -9.56 8.10 -4.34
N GLY A 114 -10.43 8.19 -5.35
CA GLY A 114 -11.83 8.56 -5.17
C GLY A 114 -12.61 7.55 -4.31
N LEU A 115 -12.45 6.25 -4.60
CA LEU A 115 -13.11 5.19 -3.84
C LEU A 115 -12.70 5.23 -2.37
N HIS A 116 -11.39 5.28 -2.10
CA HIS A 116 -10.87 5.30 -0.72
C HIS A 116 -11.37 6.53 0.06
N LEU A 117 -11.33 7.71 -0.56
CA LEU A 117 -11.82 8.94 0.07
C LEU A 117 -13.32 8.81 0.42
N SER A 118 -14.13 8.29 -0.50
CA SER A 118 -15.56 8.09 -0.26
C SER A 118 -15.85 7.11 0.89
N GLU A 119 -15.00 6.11 1.08
CA GLU A 119 -15.15 5.09 2.11
C GLU A 119 -14.73 5.62 3.48
N VAL A 120 -13.61 6.37 3.52
CA VAL A 120 -13.15 7.08 4.72
C VAL A 120 -14.19 8.09 5.17
N MET A 121 -14.75 8.88 4.26
CA MET A 121 -15.81 9.85 4.57
C MET A 121 -17.05 9.16 5.14
N ARG A 122 -17.51 8.04 4.54
CA ARG A 122 -18.62 7.24 5.07
C ARG A 122 -18.34 6.69 6.47
N CYS A 123 -17.11 6.24 6.72
CA CYS A 123 -16.71 5.70 8.02
C CYS A 123 -16.69 6.80 9.10
N VAL A 124 -16.17 7.99 8.79
CA VAL A 124 -16.19 9.17 9.67
C VAL A 124 -17.62 9.62 9.94
N GLU A 125 -18.46 9.70 8.92
CA GLU A 125 -19.86 10.12 9.06
C GLU A 125 -20.67 9.11 9.91
N SER A 126 -20.42 7.81 9.76
CA SER A 126 -21.00 6.77 10.62
C SER A 126 -20.53 6.86 12.08
N SER A 127 -19.28 7.29 12.30
CA SER A 127 -18.75 7.50 13.65
C SER A 127 -19.28 8.77 14.31
N LEU A 128 -19.58 9.82 13.54
CA LEU A 128 -20.14 11.08 14.05
C LEU A 128 -21.66 10.99 14.33
N ARG A 129 -22.37 10.05 13.71
CA ARG A 129 -23.80 9.78 13.98
C ARG A 129 -24.04 8.88 15.20
N ARG A 130 -23.00 8.39 15.87
CA ARG A 130 -23.08 7.65 17.13
C ARG A 130 -22.70 8.54 18.30
#